data_AF-A0A3D3XSP8-F1
#
_entry.id   AF-A0A3D3XSP8-F1
#
_cell.length_a   1.000
_cell.length_b   1.000
_cell.length_c   1.000
_cell.angle_alpha   90.00
_cell.angle_beta   90.00
_cell.angle_gamma   90.00
#
_symmetry.space_group_name_H-M   'P 1'
#
loop_
_entity.id
_entity.type
_entity.pdbx_description
1 polymer ?
#
loop_
_entity_poly.entity_id
_entity_poly.type
_entity_poly.pdbx_seq_one_letter_code
_entity_poly.pdbx_strand_id
1 'polypeptide(L)'
;MPNKFCLALSLIIAVALITSCEKSNGSIGSGKFIDDRPELGEKLSFPVVSYTQSWDSISTKNPAQVILGNYEDPIFGRTNASFFTRILLSKSSPDFGEGTICDSVKFRVAYSSYYGVEGDEIGLKVYPMLVEQYDSISYFSNRVMNYGPAIADSNLVLGPRDTIDNGVDTLVGYLSFDADPSYFQANIFDAAINGASHFADNADFVKQVPGLYFTDEGAGSTIAGYFNLEASGSLIQLYYHTGIDDTIAKVFNLTFGQNFGDPTLSYNLFSNDYANAQFDLDIIDTLNGEVLTYIQGGSGVRTFLKFPYLDTLIGKGYSINKAELS
;
A
#
# COMPACT_ATOMS: atom_id res chain seq x y z
N MET A 1 59.95 -56.36 28.18
CA MET A 1 59.44 -55.14 28.85
C MET A 1 58.58 -54.27 27.90
N PRO A 2 57.36 -54.68 27.47
CA PRO A 2 56.45 -53.75 26.77
C PRO A 2 55.16 -53.40 27.54
N ASN A 3 54.76 -54.17 28.57
CA ASN A 3 53.42 -54.03 29.17
C ASN A 3 53.22 -52.81 30.09
N LYS A 4 54.27 -52.23 30.68
CA LYS A 4 54.10 -51.10 31.62
C LYS A 4 53.87 -49.77 30.90
N PHE A 5 54.38 -49.62 29.68
CA PHE A 5 54.25 -48.38 28.90
C PHE A 5 52.88 -48.27 28.25
N CYS A 6 52.35 -49.36 27.67
CA CYS A 6 51.00 -49.37 27.12
C CYS A 6 49.92 -49.16 28.19
N LEU A 7 50.12 -49.68 29.41
CA LEU A 7 49.17 -49.57 30.51
C LEU A 7 49.17 -48.16 31.13
N ALA A 8 50.33 -47.50 31.17
CA ALA A 8 50.42 -46.09 31.55
C ALA A 8 49.77 -45.17 30.49
N LEU A 9 49.98 -45.46 29.20
CA LEU A 9 49.38 -44.69 28.11
C LEU A 9 47.85 -44.87 28.05
N SER A 10 47.34 -46.08 28.28
CA SER A 10 45.89 -46.32 28.36
C SER A 10 45.25 -45.63 29.55
N LEU A 11 45.95 -45.53 30.68
CA LEU A 11 45.45 -44.83 31.87
C LEU A 11 45.40 -43.31 31.65
N ILE A 12 46.39 -42.73 30.96
CA ILE A 12 46.42 -41.30 30.62
C ILE A 12 45.33 -40.95 29.59
N ILE A 13 45.11 -41.82 28.59
CA ILE A 13 44.02 -41.63 27.60
C ILE A 13 42.64 -41.79 28.25
N ALA A 14 42.48 -42.74 29.18
CA ALA A 14 41.23 -42.90 29.93
C ALA A 14 40.92 -41.69 30.83
N VAL A 15 41.95 -41.05 31.41
CA VAL A 15 41.80 -39.82 32.21
C VAL A 15 41.50 -38.60 31.32
N ALA A 16 42.03 -38.54 30.09
CA ALA A 16 41.73 -37.48 29.14
C ALA A 16 40.30 -37.58 28.56
N LEU A 17 39.72 -38.79 28.50
CA LEU A 17 38.34 -39.01 28.01
C LEU A 17 37.25 -38.66 29.03
N ILE A 18 37.59 -38.46 30.30
CA ILE A 18 36.65 -38.02 31.35
C ILE A 18 36.72 -36.51 31.63
N THR A 19 37.64 -35.78 31.03
CA THR A 19 37.66 -34.31 31.06
C THR A 19 36.93 -33.75 29.84
N SER A 20 35.61 -33.95 29.78
CA SER A 20 34.74 -33.18 28.89
C SER A 20 34.61 -31.77 29.49
N CYS A 21 35.45 -30.84 29.05
CA CYS A 21 35.20 -29.42 29.30
C CYS A 21 33.98 -29.01 28.47
N GLU A 22 32.80 -29.03 29.08
CA GLU A 22 31.68 -28.30 28.51
C GLU A 22 32.05 -26.81 28.43
N LYS A 23 31.91 -26.25 27.23
CA LYS A 23 32.04 -24.81 27.03
C LYS A 23 30.91 -24.17 27.85
N SER A 24 31.26 -23.37 28.85
CA SER A 24 30.26 -22.60 29.60
C SER A 24 29.45 -21.78 28.61
N ASN A 25 28.20 -22.19 28.39
CA ASN A 25 27.19 -21.34 27.81
C ASN A 25 27.03 -20.23 28.84
N GLY A 26 27.58 -19.05 28.54
CA GLY A 26 27.57 -17.91 29.47
C GLY A 26 26.19 -17.77 30.11
N SER A 27 26.13 -17.34 31.38
CA SER A 27 24.89 -17.33 32.15
C SER A 27 23.85 -16.38 31.56
N ILE A 28 23.09 -16.85 30.57
CA ILE A 28 21.82 -16.23 30.23
C ILE A 28 20.90 -16.56 31.41
N GLY A 29 20.47 -15.51 32.11
CA GLY A 29 19.61 -15.64 33.30
C GLY A 29 20.35 -15.96 34.59
N SER A 30 21.19 -15.04 35.08
CA SER A 30 21.64 -14.91 36.49
C SER A 30 21.97 -16.20 37.27
N GLY A 31 22.38 -17.29 36.61
CA GLY A 31 22.59 -18.60 37.24
C GLY A 31 21.32 -19.29 37.78
N LYS A 32 20.11 -18.90 37.33
CA LYS A 32 18.82 -19.45 37.82
C LYS A 32 18.18 -20.51 36.93
N PHE A 33 18.73 -20.76 35.75
CA PHE A 33 18.32 -21.85 34.89
C PHE A 33 19.27 -23.03 35.13
N ILE A 34 18.91 -23.91 36.06
CA ILE A 34 19.60 -25.19 36.29
C ILE A 34 18.97 -26.23 35.36
N ASP A 35 19.81 -27.01 34.68
CA ASP A 35 19.48 -27.89 33.54
C ASP A 35 18.36 -28.92 33.74
N ASP A 36 17.86 -29.14 34.95
CA ASP A 36 16.84 -30.18 35.19
C ASP A 36 15.50 -29.70 35.76
N ARG A 37 15.40 -28.45 36.23
CA ARG A 37 14.13 -27.81 36.61
C ARG A 37 14.32 -26.30 36.60
N PRO A 38 13.73 -25.52 35.67
CA PRO A 38 13.59 -24.10 35.91
C PRO A 38 12.77 -23.98 37.20
N GLU A 39 13.36 -23.43 38.26
CA GLU A 39 12.55 -22.90 39.37
C GLU A 39 11.71 -21.80 38.74
N LEU A 40 10.46 -22.14 38.38
CA LEU A 40 9.50 -21.15 37.96
C LEU A 40 9.39 -20.18 39.13
N GLY A 41 9.89 -18.96 38.92
CA GLY A 41 9.87 -17.91 39.92
C GLY A 41 8.43 -17.51 40.27
N GLU A 42 8.29 -16.37 40.92
CA GLU A 42 6.98 -15.83 41.25
C GLU A 42 6.15 -15.55 39.98
N LYS A 43 4.90 -16.02 39.96
CA LYS A 43 3.92 -15.60 38.95
C LYS A 43 3.42 -14.21 39.32
N LEU A 44 3.81 -13.23 38.53
CA LEU A 44 3.30 -11.87 38.63
C LEU A 44 2.09 -11.70 37.71
N SER A 45 1.04 -11.05 38.21
CA SER A 45 -0.16 -10.73 37.45
C SER A 45 -0.31 -9.23 37.34
N PHE A 46 -0.44 -8.76 36.10
CA PHE A 46 -0.68 -7.36 35.78
C PHE A 46 -2.05 -7.25 35.11
N PRO A 47 -2.85 -6.23 35.45
CA PRO A 47 -4.07 -5.96 34.71
C PRO A 47 -3.72 -5.59 33.26
N VAL A 48 -4.65 -5.87 32.35
CA VAL A 48 -4.59 -5.39 30.96
C VAL A 48 -5.82 -4.54 30.73
N VAL A 49 -5.59 -3.33 30.24
CA VAL A 49 -6.65 -2.40 29.86
C VAL A 49 -6.66 -2.36 28.34
N SER A 50 -7.72 -2.88 27.73
CA SER A 50 -7.94 -2.88 26.29
C SER A 50 -8.94 -1.81 25.90
N TYR A 51 -8.73 -1.09 24.81
CA TYR A 51 -9.76 -0.20 24.26
C TYR A 51 -9.53 0.08 22.78
N THR A 52 -10.54 0.60 22.09
CA THR A 52 -10.45 0.98 20.67
C THR A 52 -9.94 2.41 20.57
N GLN A 53 -9.02 2.68 19.63
CA GLN A 53 -8.59 4.04 19.30
C GLN A 53 -8.42 4.21 17.80
N SER A 54 -8.47 5.45 17.32
CA SER A 54 -8.06 5.79 15.95
C SER A 54 -6.61 5.41 15.69
N TRP A 55 -6.35 5.00 14.46
CA TRP A 55 -5.02 4.88 13.89
C TRP A 55 -4.75 6.14 13.07
N ASP A 56 -3.79 6.94 13.51
CA ASP A 56 -3.44 8.23 12.91
C ASP A 56 -3.16 8.14 11.41
N SER A 57 -2.21 7.30 11.02
CA SER A 57 -1.84 7.06 9.64
C SER A 57 -1.06 5.76 9.51
N ILE A 58 -1.17 5.13 8.35
CA ILE A 58 -0.30 4.01 7.97
C ILE A 58 0.37 4.34 6.64
N SER A 59 1.60 3.85 6.45
CA SER A 59 2.25 3.96 5.15
C SER A 59 1.52 3.06 4.14
N THR A 60 1.06 3.65 3.04
CA THR A 60 0.28 2.99 1.98
C THR A 60 0.97 3.01 0.63
N LYS A 61 2.27 3.31 0.60
CA LYS A 61 3.10 3.36 -0.62
C LYS A 61 3.23 1.98 -1.28
N ASN A 62 3.13 2.00 -2.61
CA ASN A 62 3.29 0.87 -3.53
C ASN A 62 2.50 -0.37 -3.09
N PRO A 63 1.17 -0.24 -2.89
CA PRO A 63 0.34 -1.38 -2.56
C PRO A 63 0.26 -2.31 -3.78
N ALA A 64 0.07 -3.61 -3.55
CA ALA A 64 -0.17 -4.56 -4.65
C ALA A 64 -1.44 -4.22 -5.46
N GLN A 65 -2.39 -3.53 -4.83
CA GLN A 65 -3.64 -3.07 -5.41
C GLN A 65 -3.96 -1.67 -4.91
N VAL A 66 -4.33 -0.78 -5.83
CA VAL A 66 -4.93 0.51 -5.47
C VAL A 66 -6.44 0.36 -5.32
N ILE A 67 -7.04 1.17 -4.46
CA ILE A 67 -8.46 1.07 -4.12
C ILE A 67 -9.15 2.39 -4.46
N LEU A 68 -10.31 2.30 -5.12
CA LEU A 68 -11.14 3.45 -5.48
C LEU A 68 -12.60 3.14 -5.22
N GLY A 69 -13.29 4.07 -4.56
CA GLY A 69 -14.72 3.99 -4.30
C GLY A 69 -15.02 4.03 -2.81
N ASN A 70 -16.17 3.48 -2.43
CA ASN A 70 -16.66 3.49 -1.06
C ASN A 70 -16.95 2.08 -0.56
N TYR A 71 -16.74 1.89 0.72
CA TYR A 71 -17.09 0.69 1.45
C TYR A 71 -17.99 1.12 2.61
N GLU A 72 -19.15 0.46 2.76
CA GLU A 72 -20.05 0.68 3.88
C GLU A 72 -20.12 -0.58 4.73
N ASP A 73 -19.71 -0.44 5.99
CA ASP A 73 -19.67 -1.53 6.95
C ASP A 73 -20.70 -1.34 8.06
N PRO A 74 -21.47 -2.38 8.42
CA PRO A 74 -22.45 -2.28 9.49
C PRO A 74 -21.86 -2.12 10.90
N ILE A 75 -20.54 -2.33 11.07
CA ILE A 75 -19.81 -2.17 12.34
C ILE A 75 -18.99 -0.88 12.32
N PHE A 76 -18.28 -0.59 11.22
CA PHE A 76 -17.34 0.52 11.13
C PHE A 76 -17.89 1.78 10.45
N GLY A 77 -19.09 1.75 9.88
CA GLY A 77 -19.59 2.87 9.10
C GLY A 77 -18.93 2.94 7.72
N ARG A 78 -18.73 4.15 7.19
CA ARG A 78 -18.34 4.35 5.79
C ARG A 78 -16.84 4.63 5.67
N THR A 79 -16.20 4.03 4.67
CA THR A 79 -14.82 4.35 4.27
C THR A 79 -14.80 4.72 2.80
N ASN A 80 -14.28 5.90 2.49
CA ASN A 80 -13.93 6.30 1.14
C ASN A 80 -12.46 5.98 0.88
N ALA A 81 -12.17 5.29 -0.22
CA ALA A 81 -10.84 4.98 -0.69
C ALA A 81 -10.56 5.72 -1.99
N SER A 82 -9.40 6.36 -2.04
CA SER A 82 -8.88 7.06 -3.20
C SER A 82 -7.40 6.72 -3.36
N PHE A 83 -6.81 7.03 -4.51
CA PHE A 83 -5.40 6.71 -4.72
C PHE A 83 -4.67 7.71 -5.60
N PHE A 84 -3.38 7.81 -5.37
CA PHE A 84 -2.44 8.45 -6.29
C PHE A 84 -1.72 7.38 -7.12
N THR A 85 -1.43 7.71 -8.37
CA THR A 85 -0.43 6.99 -9.16
C THR A 85 0.41 7.96 -10.00
N ARG A 86 1.71 7.69 -10.08
CA ARG A 86 2.60 8.29 -11.07
C ARG A 86 2.20 7.82 -12.48
N ILE A 87 2.44 8.66 -13.48
CA ILE A 87 2.35 8.30 -14.89
C ILE A 87 3.73 8.41 -15.54
N LEU A 88 4.01 7.53 -16.49
CA LEU A 88 5.33 7.37 -17.09
C LEU A 88 5.21 7.25 -18.61
N LEU A 89 6.20 7.77 -19.33
CA LEU A 89 6.31 7.63 -20.78
C LEU A 89 6.51 6.16 -21.15
N SER A 90 5.76 5.66 -22.15
CA SER A 90 6.03 4.35 -22.75
C SER A 90 7.27 4.36 -23.64
N LYS A 91 7.66 5.54 -24.13
CA LYS A 91 8.83 5.77 -25.00
C LYS A 91 9.39 7.17 -24.73
N SER A 92 10.71 7.24 -24.52
CA SER A 92 11.46 8.49 -24.40
C SER A 92 11.51 9.26 -25.74
N SER A 93 11.53 10.58 -25.66
CA SER A 93 11.60 11.50 -26.80
C SER A 93 10.63 11.13 -27.92
N PRO A 94 9.30 11.07 -27.63
CA PRO A 94 8.33 10.82 -28.68
C PRO A 94 8.33 11.99 -29.68
N ASP A 95 8.21 11.65 -30.95
CA ASP A 95 8.02 12.61 -32.03
C ASP A 95 6.58 12.47 -32.53
N PHE A 96 5.78 13.50 -32.29
CA PHE A 96 4.38 13.53 -32.67
C PHE A 96 4.15 14.24 -34.03
N GLY A 97 5.13 14.98 -34.54
CA GLY A 97 5.01 15.84 -35.72
C GLY A 97 4.33 17.19 -35.44
N GLU A 98 4.49 18.15 -36.36
CA GLU A 98 3.81 19.44 -36.25
C GLU A 98 2.30 19.31 -36.46
N GLY A 99 1.52 20.16 -35.76
CA GLY A 99 0.06 20.20 -35.93
C GLY A 99 -0.66 18.95 -35.43
N THR A 100 -0.10 18.23 -34.45
CA THR A 100 -0.78 17.12 -33.78
C THR A 100 -1.98 17.59 -32.99
N ILE A 101 -3.08 16.87 -33.11
CA ILE A 101 -4.31 17.07 -32.34
C ILE A 101 -4.62 15.80 -31.56
N CYS A 102 -4.83 15.94 -30.25
CA CYS A 102 -5.30 14.90 -29.36
C CYS A 102 -6.81 14.74 -29.51
N ASP A 103 -7.24 13.60 -30.05
CA ASP A 103 -8.64 13.32 -30.34
C ASP A 103 -9.39 12.82 -29.11
N SER A 104 -8.78 11.89 -28.37
CA SER A 104 -9.37 11.31 -27.17
C SER A 104 -8.32 10.65 -26.28
N VAL A 105 -8.63 10.57 -24.99
CA VAL A 105 -7.79 9.91 -24.01
C VAL A 105 -8.59 8.86 -23.28
N LYS A 106 -8.13 7.60 -23.35
CA LYS A 106 -8.77 6.46 -22.70
C LYS A 106 -7.89 5.92 -21.59
N PHE A 107 -8.43 5.89 -20.38
CA PHE A 107 -7.83 5.18 -19.26
C PHE A 107 -8.31 3.74 -19.26
N ARG A 108 -7.40 2.81 -18.96
CA ARG A 108 -7.74 1.41 -18.71
C ARG A 108 -6.97 0.92 -17.50
N VAL A 109 -7.65 0.33 -16.53
CA VAL A 109 -6.99 -0.25 -15.35
C VAL A 109 -7.62 -1.60 -15.03
N ALA A 110 -6.79 -2.63 -14.87
CA ALA A 110 -7.24 -4.00 -14.59
C ALA A 110 -7.83 -4.12 -13.18
N TYR A 111 -9.00 -4.73 -13.07
CA TYR A 111 -9.53 -5.18 -11.80
C TYR A 111 -8.71 -6.35 -11.27
N SER A 112 -8.49 -6.34 -9.96
CA SER A 112 -8.08 -7.52 -9.20
C SER A 112 -9.23 -8.10 -8.39
N SER A 113 -10.10 -7.24 -7.86
CA SER A 113 -11.27 -7.61 -7.06
C SER A 113 -12.20 -6.39 -6.91
N TYR A 114 -13.30 -6.56 -6.18
CA TYR A 114 -14.21 -5.50 -5.79
C TYR A 114 -14.85 -5.84 -4.42
N TYR A 115 -15.40 -4.83 -3.76
CA TYR A 115 -16.26 -4.94 -2.59
C TYR A 115 -17.62 -4.33 -2.92
N GLY A 116 -18.70 -4.87 -2.36
CA GLY A 116 -20.05 -4.30 -2.49
C GLY A 116 -20.87 -4.99 -3.59
N VAL A 117 -21.94 -4.33 -4.00
CA VAL A 117 -22.86 -4.84 -5.02
C VAL A 117 -22.36 -4.43 -6.41
N GLU A 118 -22.05 -5.42 -7.24
CA GLU A 118 -21.69 -5.18 -8.65
C GLU A 118 -22.82 -4.44 -9.36
N GLY A 119 -22.46 -3.39 -10.11
CA GLY A 119 -23.43 -2.54 -10.81
C GLY A 119 -23.69 -1.17 -10.16
N ASP A 120 -23.22 -0.95 -8.93
CA ASP A 120 -23.25 0.39 -8.32
C ASP A 120 -22.32 1.37 -9.06
N GLU A 121 -22.71 2.65 -9.04
CA GLU A 121 -21.97 3.75 -9.67
C GLU A 121 -21.11 4.52 -8.66
N ILE A 122 -19.89 4.86 -9.06
CA ILE A 122 -19.03 5.85 -8.38
C ILE A 122 -19.05 7.17 -9.15
N GLY A 123 -18.89 8.30 -8.46
CA GLY A 123 -18.63 9.60 -9.09
C GLY A 123 -17.12 9.79 -9.26
N LEU A 124 -16.55 9.18 -10.30
CA LEU A 124 -15.11 9.25 -10.55
C LEU A 124 -14.69 10.68 -10.84
N LYS A 125 -13.68 11.15 -10.10
CA LYS A 125 -12.86 12.28 -10.50
C LYS A 125 -11.39 11.93 -10.56
N VAL A 126 -10.73 12.47 -11.57
CA VAL A 126 -9.29 12.34 -11.77
C VAL A 126 -8.67 13.72 -11.86
N TYR A 127 -7.67 13.97 -11.01
CA TYR A 127 -6.99 15.25 -10.92
C TYR A 127 -5.49 15.11 -11.19
N PRO A 128 -4.88 15.97 -12.02
CA PRO A 128 -3.43 16.05 -12.16
C PRO A 128 -2.78 16.57 -10.89
N MET A 129 -1.71 15.92 -10.43
CA MET A 129 -0.95 16.38 -9.27
C MET A 129 -0.04 17.55 -9.64
N LEU A 130 0.05 18.55 -8.76
CA LEU A 130 0.86 19.75 -8.97
C LEU A 130 2.28 19.64 -8.40
N VAL A 131 2.57 18.57 -7.67
CA VAL A 131 3.85 18.38 -6.98
C VAL A 131 4.37 16.98 -7.27
N GLU A 132 5.66 16.88 -7.58
CA GLU A 132 6.36 15.61 -7.79
C GLU A 132 6.35 14.72 -6.55
N GLN A 133 6.36 13.40 -6.78
CA GLN A 133 6.41 12.39 -5.73
C GLN A 133 7.72 11.60 -5.85
N TYR A 134 8.41 11.42 -4.71
CA TYR A 134 9.70 10.74 -4.60
C TYR A 134 9.62 9.28 -4.17
N ASP A 135 10.54 8.47 -4.68
CA ASP A 135 10.68 7.06 -4.33
C ASP A 135 11.39 6.81 -2.99
N SER A 136 12.09 7.81 -2.44
CA SER A 136 12.84 7.69 -1.18
C SER A 136 12.02 7.92 0.09
N ILE A 137 10.76 8.34 -0.03
CA ILE A 137 9.90 8.67 1.12
C ILE A 137 8.68 7.75 1.23
N SER A 138 8.11 7.70 2.42
CA SER A 138 6.82 7.05 2.68
C SER A 138 5.66 7.98 2.36
N TYR A 139 4.56 7.40 1.88
CA TYR A 139 3.27 8.07 1.71
C TYR A 139 2.25 7.45 2.64
N PHE A 140 1.43 8.29 3.26
CA PHE A 140 0.53 7.90 4.33
C PHE A 140 -0.93 8.04 3.89
N SER A 141 -1.78 7.18 4.46
CA SER A 141 -3.22 7.06 4.19
C SER A 141 -4.06 8.33 4.33
N ASN A 142 -3.61 9.31 5.10
CA ASN A 142 -4.35 10.55 5.40
C ASN A 142 -3.70 11.79 4.76
N ARG A 143 -2.86 11.60 3.74
CA ARG A 143 -2.10 12.69 3.12
C ARG A 143 -3.03 13.70 2.44
N VAL A 144 -2.72 14.99 2.63
CA VAL A 144 -3.36 16.07 1.88
C VAL A 144 -2.78 16.13 0.47
N MET A 145 -3.67 16.13 -0.53
CA MET A 145 -3.30 16.15 -1.94
C MET A 145 -3.28 17.58 -2.49
N ASN A 146 -2.32 17.87 -3.37
CA ASN A 146 -2.23 19.16 -4.07
C ASN A 146 -2.35 18.91 -5.57
N TYR A 147 -3.52 19.25 -6.12
CA TYR A 147 -3.94 18.87 -7.47
C TYR A 147 -4.59 20.05 -8.21
N GLY A 148 -4.58 19.96 -9.54
CA GLY A 148 -5.19 20.94 -10.45
C GLY A 148 -6.67 20.65 -10.72
N PRO A 149 -7.27 21.31 -11.74
CA PRO A 149 -8.63 21.02 -12.17
C PRO A 149 -8.82 19.55 -12.59
N ALA A 150 -10.02 19.01 -12.42
CA ALA A 150 -10.35 17.65 -12.84
C ALA A 150 -10.19 17.49 -14.36
N ILE A 151 -9.57 16.39 -14.76
CA ILE A 151 -9.44 15.96 -16.16
C ILE A 151 -10.36 14.79 -16.49
N ALA A 152 -11.06 14.24 -15.50
CA ALA A 152 -12.20 13.36 -15.68
C ALA A 152 -13.20 13.62 -14.57
N ASP A 153 -14.48 13.65 -14.91
CA ASP A 153 -15.62 13.84 -14.01
C ASP A 153 -16.80 13.08 -14.61
N SER A 154 -17.01 11.85 -14.14
CA SER A 154 -18.03 10.95 -14.70
C SER A 154 -18.57 9.98 -13.67
N ASN A 155 -19.85 9.64 -13.80
CA ASN A 155 -20.43 8.52 -13.06
C ASN A 155 -20.08 7.22 -13.80
N LEU A 156 -19.47 6.27 -13.10
CA LEU A 156 -19.02 5.00 -13.66
C LEU A 156 -19.52 3.84 -12.84
N VAL A 157 -20.09 2.85 -13.52
CA VAL A 157 -20.41 1.56 -12.92
C VAL A 157 -19.11 0.79 -12.67
N LEU A 158 -18.91 0.30 -11.44
CA LEU A 158 -17.83 -0.62 -11.14
C LEU A 158 -18.26 -2.06 -11.43
N GLY A 159 -18.11 -2.48 -12.69
CA GLY A 159 -18.44 -3.82 -13.18
C GLY A 159 -17.21 -4.60 -13.64
N PRO A 160 -16.57 -5.43 -12.79
CA PRO A 160 -15.39 -6.21 -13.18
C PRO A 160 -15.70 -7.29 -14.22
N ARG A 161 -16.96 -7.67 -14.39
CA ARG A 161 -17.40 -8.62 -15.44
C ARG A 161 -17.86 -7.92 -16.72
N ASP A 162 -17.90 -6.60 -16.74
CA ASP A 162 -18.30 -5.86 -17.93
C ASP A 162 -17.27 -6.00 -19.04
N THR A 163 -17.79 -6.05 -20.26
CA THR A 163 -16.99 -6.07 -21.47
C THR A 163 -16.69 -4.64 -21.91
N ILE A 164 -15.43 -4.34 -22.18
CA ILE A 164 -15.01 -3.12 -22.85
C ILE A 164 -14.47 -3.46 -24.25
N ASP A 165 -14.76 -2.62 -25.24
CA ASP A 165 -14.20 -2.74 -26.58
C ASP A 165 -13.03 -1.74 -26.72
N ASN A 166 -11.86 -2.22 -27.13
CA ASN A 166 -10.70 -1.35 -27.40
C ASN A 166 -10.52 -1.01 -28.89
N GLY A 167 -11.50 -1.37 -29.73
CA GLY A 167 -11.49 -1.20 -31.18
C GLY A 167 -10.82 -2.35 -31.95
N VAL A 168 -10.20 -3.31 -31.25
CA VAL A 168 -9.55 -4.49 -31.82
C VAL A 168 -10.06 -5.78 -31.18
N ASP A 169 -10.32 -5.75 -29.87
CA ASP A 169 -10.76 -6.91 -29.10
C ASP A 169 -11.74 -6.49 -27.99
N THR A 170 -12.56 -7.44 -27.57
CA THR A 170 -13.44 -7.32 -26.41
C THR A 170 -12.70 -7.80 -25.17
N LEU A 171 -12.38 -6.88 -24.26
CA LEU A 171 -11.71 -7.17 -23.00
C LEU A 171 -12.72 -7.25 -21.85
N VAL A 172 -12.41 -8.05 -20.83
CA VAL A 172 -13.16 -8.15 -19.57
C VAL A 172 -12.20 -7.92 -18.41
N GLY A 173 -12.70 -7.39 -17.29
CA GLY A 173 -11.87 -7.21 -16.09
C GLY A 173 -11.08 -5.91 -16.09
N TYR A 174 -11.58 -4.87 -16.76
CA TYR A 174 -10.95 -3.55 -16.77
C TYR A 174 -11.97 -2.44 -16.48
N LEU A 175 -11.59 -1.49 -15.64
CA LEU A 175 -12.26 -0.19 -15.59
C LEU A 175 -11.72 0.64 -16.76
N SER A 176 -12.63 1.23 -17.54
CA SER A 176 -12.29 2.10 -18.67
C SER A 176 -13.13 3.35 -18.64
N PHE A 177 -12.50 4.50 -18.87
CA PHE A 177 -13.20 5.79 -18.95
C PHE A 177 -12.39 6.77 -19.79
N ASP A 178 -13.06 7.84 -20.23
CA ASP A 178 -12.46 8.89 -21.03
C ASP A 178 -12.04 10.07 -20.14
N ALA A 179 -10.92 10.70 -20.49
CA ALA A 179 -10.45 11.94 -19.86
C ALA A 179 -10.44 13.09 -20.88
N ASP A 180 -10.43 14.32 -20.38
CA ASP A 180 -10.35 15.54 -21.17
C ASP A 180 -9.04 15.57 -21.98
N PRO A 181 -9.12 15.51 -23.32
CA PRO A 181 -7.94 15.54 -24.17
C PRO A 181 -7.17 16.87 -24.07
N SER A 182 -7.80 17.97 -23.63
CA SER A 182 -7.17 19.29 -23.56
C SER A 182 -5.94 19.31 -22.64
N TYR A 183 -6.00 18.58 -21.52
CA TYR A 183 -4.87 18.44 -20.60
C TYR A 183 -3.69 17.75 -21.28
N PHE A 184 -3.94 16.68 -22.03
CA PHE A 184 -2.91 15.89 -22.69
C PHE A 184 -2.39 16.57 -23.97
N GLN A 185 -3.24 17.33 -24.66
CA GLN A 185 -2.83 18.24 -25.73
C GLN A 185 -1.74 19.19 -25.22
N ALA A 186 -2.01 19.92 -24.13
CA ALA A 186 -1.09 20.92 -23.61
C ALA A 186 0.18 20.30 -22.99
N ASN A 187 0.01 19.29 -22.11
CA ASN A 187 1.10 18.79 -21.27
C ASN A 187 1.90 17.64 -21.89
N ILE A 188 1.39 16.99 -22.95
CA ILE A 188 2.09 15.90 -23.64
C ILE A 188 2.43 16.30 -25.07
N PHE A 189 1.43 16.60 -25.91
CA PHE A 189 1.66 16.82 -27.34
C PHE A 189 2.35 18.16 -27.62
N ASP A 190 1.75 19.28 -27.21
CA ASP A 190 2.30 20.63 -27.43
C ASP A 190 3.66 20.79 -26.75
N ALA A 191 3.81 20.26 -25.53
CA ALA A 191 5.07 20.28 -24.80
C ALA A 191 6.18 19.53 -25.55
N ALA A 192 5.90 18.34 -26.08
CA ALA A 192 6.88 17.57 -26.85
C ALA A 192 7.21 18.23 -28.19
N ILE A 193 6.21 18.76 -28.92
CA ILE A 193 6.40 19.47 -30.19
C ILE A 193 7.25 20.73 -30.01
N ASN A 194 7.06 21.45 -28.90
CA ASN A 194 7.87 22.61 -28.53
C ASN A 194 9.29 22.23 -28.04
N GLY A 195 9.67 20.96 -28.10
CA GLY A 195 11.00 20.47 -27.75
C GLY A 195 11.30 20.50 -26.25
N ALA A 196 10.27 20.35 -25.40
CA ALA A 196 10.48 20.35 -23.96
C ALA A 196 11.39 19.19 -23.53
N SER A 197 12.42 19.50 -22.74
CA SER A 197 13.47 18.53 -22.41
C SER A 197 13.01 17.39 -21.50
N HIS A 198 11.88 17.55 -20.81
CA HIS A 198 11.37 16.58 -19.84
C HIS A 198 10.84 15.28 -20.46
N PHE A 199 10.83 15.15 -21.79
CA PHE A 199 10.53 13.90 -22.46
C PHE A 199 11.76 12.99 -22.68
N ALA A 200 12.96 13.47 -22.34
CA ALA A 200 14.20 12.70 -22.52
C ALA A 200 14.22 11.41 -21.69
N ASP A 201 13.67 11.46 -20.48
CA ASP A 201 13.52 10.31 -19.59
C ASP A 201 12.38 10.53 -18.59
N ASN A 202 12.02 9.46 -17.88
CA ASN A 202 10.97 9.50 -16.88
C ASN A 202 11.37 10.28 -15.62
N ALA A 203 12.66 10.44 -15.32
CA ALA A 203 13.12 11.17 -14.15
C ALA A 203 12.85 12.68 -14.29
N ASP A 204 12.95 13.23 -15.50
CA ASP A 204 12.56 14.61 -15.79
C ASP A 204 11.05 14.75 -16.07
N PHE A 205 10.43 13.76 -16.71
CA PHE A 205 9.00 13.77 -17.02
C PHE A 205 8.14 13.95 -15.77
N VAL A 206 8.40 13.17 -14.71
CA VAL A 206 7.60 13.19 -13.47
C VAL A 206 7.71 14.49 -12.69
N LYS A 207 8.66 15.37 -13.03
CA LYS A 207 8.77 16.71 -12.43
C LYS A 207 7.71 17.65 -13.00
N GLN A 208 7.36 17.47 -14.28
CA GLN A 208 6.41 18.31 -15.02
C GLN A 208 5.02 17.68 -15.08
N VAL A 209 4.94 16.36 -15.12
CA VAL A 209 3.70 15.58 -15.09
C VAL A 209 3.76 14.57 -13.94
N PRO A 210 3.55 15.01 -12.68
CA PRO A 210 3.80 14.20 -11.48
C PRO A 210 3.02 12.90 -11.36
N GLY A 211 1.81 12.87 -11.91
CA GLY A 211 0.87 11.77 -11.71
C GLY A 211 -0.54 12.28 -11.55
N LEU A 212 -1.41 11.36 -11.14
CA LEU A 212 -2.85 11.53 -11.12
C LEU A 212 -3.41 11.06 -9.78
N TYR A 213 -4.38 11.80 -9.27
CA TYR A 213 -5.16 11.49 -8.08
C TYR A 213 -6.58 11.07 -8.52
N PHE A 214 -6.96 9.85 -8.15
CA PHE A 214 -8.25 9.24 -8.46
C PHE A 214 -9.09 9.18 -7.19
N THR A 215 -10.33 9.68 -7.25
CA THR A 215 -11.23 9.71 -6.10
C THR A 215 -12.69 9.48 -6.51
N ASP A 216 -13.50 9.00 -5.57
CA ASP A 216 -14.95 8.96 -5.71
C ASP A 216 -15.56 10.12 -4.91
N GLU A 217 -16.11 11.11 -5.63
CA GLU A 217 -16.86 12.24 -5.08
C GLU A 217 -18.38 12.13 -5.37
N GLY A 218 -18.84 10.92 -5.69
CA GLY A 218 -20.24 10.62 -5.99
C GLY A 218 -21.15 10.59 -4.77
N ALA A 219 -22.46 10.52 -5.05
CA ALA A 219 -23.51 10.51 -4.03
C ALA A 219 -23.66 9.12 -3.40
N GLY A 220 -22.77 8.77 -2.47
CA GLY A 220 -23.03 7.69 -1.50
C GLY A 220 -23.01 6.27 -2.05
N SER A 221 -22.15 5.97 -3.02
CA SER A 221 -21.92 4.61 -3.51
C SER A 221 -21.50 3.66 -2.37
N THR A 222 -21.75 2.35 -2.52
CA THR A 222 -21.33 1.31 -1.57
C THR A 222 -20.34 0.31 -2.15
N ILE A 223 -19.78 0.64 -3.32
CA ILE A 223 -18.86 -0.18 -4.08
C ILE A 223 -17.45 0.39 -4.10
N ALA A 224 -16.47 -0.48 -3.95
CA ALA A 224 -15.06 -0.16 -4.11
C ALA A 224 -14.37 -1.18 -5.04
N GLY A 225 -13.62 -0.67 -6.01
CA GLY A 225 -12.80 -1.48 -6.90
C GLY A 225 -11.37 -1.61 -6.39
N TYR A 226 -10.78 -2.80 -6.56
CA TYR A 226 -9.36 -3.06 -6.31
C TYR A 226 -8.67 -3.23 -7.65
N PHE A 227 -7.66 -2.41 -7.92
CA PHE A 227 -7.06 -2.29 -9.24
C PHE A 227 -5.58 -2.64 -9.23
N ASN A 228 -5.15 -3.40 -10.24
CA ASN A 228 -3.74 -3.69 -10.46
C ASN A 228 -3.18 -2.74 -11.53
N LEU A 229 -2.47 -1.72 -11.08
CA LEU A 229 -1.77 -0.78 -11.96
C LEU A 229 -0.65 -1.46 -12.76
N GLU A 230 -0.09 -2.57 -12.27
CA GLU A 230 1.04 -3.27 -12.90
C GLU A 230 0.62 -4.32 -13.94
N ALA A 231 -0.67 -4.57 -14.12
CA ALA A 231 -1.16 -5.43 -15.17
C ALA A 231 -0.81 -4.86 -16.56
N SER A 232 -0.43 -5.70 -17.52
CA SER A 232 -0.02 -5.28 -18.86
C SER A 232 -1.09 -4.51 -19.64
N GLY A 233 -2.37 -4.70 -19.31
CA GLY A 233 -3.49 -3.95 -19.88
C GLY A 233 -3.84 -2.65 -19.16
N SER A 234 -3.16 -2.33 -18.05
CA SER A 234 -3.37 -1.09 -17.29
C SER A 234 -2.51 0.03 -17.88
N LEU A 235 -3.11 1.01 -18.55
CA LEU A 235 -2.39 2.06 -19.25
C LEU A 235 -3.33 3.23 -19.61
N ILE A 236 -2.74 4.31 -20.13
CA ILE A 236 -3.46 5.47 -20.66
C ILE A 236 -3.16 5.54 -22.16
N GLN A 237 -4.20 5.56 -22.99
CA GLN A 237 -4.07 5.66 -24.44
C GLN A 237 -4.43 7.06 -24.89
N LEU A 238 -3.48 7.74 -25.52
CA LEU A 238 -3.68 9.02 -26.18
C LEU A 238 -3.86 8.75 -27.67
N TYR A 239 -5.08 8.95 -28.16
CA TYR A 239 -5.38 8.87 -29.59
C TYR A 239 -5.17 10.25 -30.22
N TYR A 240 -4.45 10.30 -31.34
CA TYR A 240 -4.12 11.54 -32.02
C TYR A 240 -3.96 11.35 -33.52
N HIS A 241 -4.04 12.44 -34.26
CA HIS A 241 -3.72 12.50 -35.69
C HIS A 241 -2.79 13.69 -35.99
N THR A 242 -2.22 13.71 -37.19
CA THR A 242 -1.26 14.75 -37.62
C THR A 242 -1.76 15.51 -38.83
N GLY A 243 -2.08 16.80 -38.66
CA GLY A 243 -2.62 17.63 -39.73
C GLY A 243 -4.12 17.40 -39.98
N ILE A 244 -4.80 18.44 -40.43
CA ILE A 244 -6.28 18.51 -40.43
C ILE A 244 -7.00 17.49 -41.34
N ASP A 245 -6.29 16.92 -42.31
CA ASP A 245 -6.83 15.98 -43.31
C ASP A 245 -6.41 14.51 -43.04
N ASP A 246 -5.59 14.26 -42.00
CA ASP A 246 -5.16 12.90 -41.66
C ASP A 246 -6.25 12.15 -40.92
N THR A 247 -6.84 11.16 -41.59
CA THR A 247 -7.89 10.31 -41.01
C THR A 247 -7.34 9.10 -40.27
N ILE A 248 -6.02 8.94 -40.16
CA ILE A 248 -5.38 7.78 -39.52
C ILE A 248 -5.08 8.09 -38.06
N ALA A 249 -5.88 7.51 -37.17
CA ALA A 249 -5.63 7.59 -35.73
C ALA A 249 -4.32 6.86 -35.36
N LYS A 250 -3.43 7.58 -34.68
CA LYS A 250 -2.22 7.08 -34.03
C LYS A 250 -2.46 6.98 -32.53
N VAL A 251 -1.69 6.13 -31.85
CA VAL A 251 -1.82 5.92 -30.41
C VAL A 251 -0.47 6.08 -29.74
N PHE A 252 -0.42 6.87 -28.67
CA PHE A 252 0.71 6.93 -27.74
C PHE A 252 0.24 6.47 -26.37
N ASN A 253 1.02 5.60 -25.73
CA ASN A 253 0.66 5.07 -24.43
C ASN A 253 1.44 5.79 -23.32
N LEU A 254 0.78 6.11 -22.22
CA LEU A 254 1.43 6.31 -20.93
C LEU A 254 1.20 5.06 -20.07
N THR A 255 2.13 4.80 -19.17
CA THR A 255 2.15 3.60 -18.31
C THR A 255 2.13 4.01 -16.83
N PHE A 256 1.84 3.06 -15.95
CA PHE A 256 1.92 3.27 -14.50
C PHE A 256 3.23 2.76 -13.90
N GLY A 257 4.15 2.20 -14.70
CA GLY A 257 5.43 1.65 -14.23
C GLY A 257 5.65 0.16 -14.52
N GLN A 258 4.94 -0.41 -15.50
CA GLN A 258 5.09 -1.83 -15.86
C GLN A 258 6.35 -2.10 -16.71
N ASN A 259 7.03 -1.06 -17.19
CA ASN A 259 8.26 -1.20 -17.94
C ASN A 259 9.44 -1.34 -16.95
N PHE A 260 10.17 -2.45 -17.05
CA PHE A 260 11.25 -2.93 -16.15
C PHE A 260 12.35 -1.91 -15.73
N GLY A 261 12.33 -0.67 -16.22
CA GLY A 261 13.25 0.40 -15.85
C GLY A 261 12.72 1.42 -14.84
N ASP A 262 11.40 1.62 -14.73
CA ASP A 262 10.80 2.66 -13.88
C ASP A 262 9.62 2.08 -13.08
N PRO A 263 9.81 1.76 -11.78
CA PRO A 263 8.79 1.09 -10.99
C PRO A 263 7.57 1.98 -10.74
N THR A 264 6.43 1.33 -10.54
CA THR A 264 5.20 1.98 -10.11
C THR A 264 5.42 2.76 -8.82
N LEU A 265 4.92 4.00 -8.80
CA LEU A 265 4.77 4.78 -7.58
C LEU A 265 3.29 5.12 -7.38
N SER A 266 2.68 4.50 -6.38
CA SER A 266 1.28 4.72 -6.04
C SER A 266 1.07 4.67 -4.54
N TYR A 267 -0.04 5.21 -4.04
CA TYR A 267 -0.45 5.04 -2.65
C TYR A 267 -1.95 5.24 -2.49
N ASN A 268 -2.53 4.49 -1.56
CA ASN A 268 -3.95 4.61 -1.20
C ASN A 268 -4.14 5.67 -0.11
N LEU A 269 -5.25 6.39 -0.19
CA LEU A 269 -5.75 7.28 0.83
C LEU A 269 -7.11 6.78 1.32
N PHE A 270 -7.41 7.05 2.58
CA PHE A 270 -8.63 6.59 3.23
C PHE A 270 -9.23 7.70 4.08
N SER A 271 -10.55 7.85 3.98
CA SER A 271 -11.35 8.70 4.85
C SER A 271 -12.44 7.84 5.49
N ASN A 272 -12.44 7.76 6.81
CA ASN A 272 -13.39 6.96 7.59
C ASN A 272 -14.41 7.86 8.26
N ASP A 273 -15.69 7.52 8.12
CA ASP A 273 -16.83 8.14 8.77
C ASP A 273 -17.49 7.11 9.71
N TYR A 274 -17.32 7.36 11.01
CA TYR A 274 -17.81 6.51 12.09
C TYR A 274 -19.19 6.91 12.61
N ALA A 275 -19.91 7.85 11.97
CA ALA A 275 -21.20 8.34 12.47
C ALA A 275 -22.25 7.23 12.69
N ASN A 276 -22.18 6.15 11.90
CA ASN A 276 -23.06 4.98 12.01
C ASN A 276 -22.32 3.74 12.54
N ALA A 277 -21.12 3.89 13.11
CA ALA A 277 -20.37 2.78 13.67
C ALA A 277 -21.01 2.26 14.96
N GLN A 278 -20.72 1.00 15.32
CA GLN A 278 -21.18 0.37 16.57
C GLN A 278 -20.39 0.82 17.81
N PHE A 279 -19.36 1.66 17.60
CA PHE A 279 -18.54 2.24 18.65
C PHE A 279 -18.52 3.75 18.50
N ASP A 280 -18.28 4.44 19.61
CA ASP A 280 -18.09 5.88 19.65
C ASP A 280 -16.73 6.15 20.29
N LEU A 281 -15.82 6.74 19.50
CA LEU A 281 -14.46 7.03 19.90
C LEU A 281 -14.36 8.13 20.96
N ASP A 282 -15.39 8.97 21.10
CA ASP A 282 -15.39 10.10 22.04
C ASP A 282 -15.70 9.68 23.48
N ILE A 283 -16.29 8.49 23.67
CA ILE A 283 -16.74 7.98 24.98
C ILE A 283 -16.06 6.68 25.43
N ILE A 284 -14.99 6.26 24.75
CA ILE A 284 -14.22 5.06 25.10
C ILE A 284 -13.65 5.15 26.52
N ASP A 285 -13.88 4.14 27.37
CA ASP A 285 -13.26 4.06 28.69
C ASP A 285 -11.79 3.64 28.59
N THR A 286 -10.89 4.62 28.49
CA THR A 286 -9.44 4.39 28.47
C THR A 286 -8.83 4.12 29.85
N LEU A 287 -9.60 4.29 30.94
CA LEU A 287 -9.14 4.11 32.31
C LEU A 287 -9.35 2.67 32.78
N ASN A 288 -10.57 2.14 32.64
CA ASN A 288 -10.92 0.77 33.00
C ASN A 288 -10.85 -0.18 31.79
N GLY A 289 -10.94 0.36 30.57
CA GLY A 289 -10.95 -0.42 29.34
C GLY A 289 -12.35 -0.85 28.91
N GLU A 290 -12.42 -1.34 27.68
CA GLU A 290 -13.56 -1.94 27.04
C GLU A 290 -13.36 -3.45 26.89
N VAL A 291 -14.44 -4.21 27.08
CA VAL A 291 -14.44 -5.67 26.86
C VAL A 291 -14.42 -5.99 25.36
N LEU A 292 -15.10 -5.19 24.56
CA LEU A 292 -15.13 -5.32 23.10
C LEU A 292 -14.27 -4.24 22.47
N THR A 293 -13.34 -4.64 21.59
CA THR A 293 -12.48 -3.72 20.86
C THR A 293 -12.49 -4.03 19.38
N TYR A 294 -12.15 -3.02 18.56
CA TYR A 294 -12.31 -3.08 17.11
C TYR A 294 -10.99 -2.84 16.37
N ILE A 295 -10.83 -3.51 15.23
CA ILE A 295 -9.70 -3.34 14.32
C ILE A 295 -10.23 -3.18 12.91
N GLN A 296 -9.80 -2.12 12.22
CA GLN A 296 -10.14 -1.81 10.84
C GLN A 296 -8.88 -1.53 10.03
N GLY A 297 -8.86 -2.01 8.78
CA GLY A 297 -7.83 -1.63 7.81
C GLY A 297 -7.95 -0.16 7.37
N GLY A 298 -7.10 0.26 6.42
CA GLY A 298 -7.22 1.59 5.81
C GLY A 298 -7.04 2.76 6.78
N SER A 299 -6.16 2.64 7.77
CA SER A 299 -5.96 3.65 8.81
C SER A 299 -7.21 3.96 9.63
N GLY A 300 -8.04 2.95 9.86
CA GLY A 300 -9.24 3.11 10.66
C GLY A 300 -8.96 3.08 12.16
N VAL A 301 -9.55 2.11 12.87
CA VAL A 301 -9.36 1.92 14.31
C VAL A 301 -8.49 0.70 14.62
N ARG A 302 -7.91 0.67 15.82
CA ARG A 302 -7.16 -0.47 16.35
C ARG A 302 -7.48 -0.72 17.83
N THR A 303 -7.34 -1.97 18.24
CA THR A 303 -7.24 -2.34 19.64
C THR A 303 -5.92 -1.85 20.21
N PHE A 304 -5.99 -1.02 21.25
CA PHE A 304 -4.86 -0.66 22.10
C PHE A 304 -4.86 -1.54 23.35
N LEU A 305 -3.71 -2.15 23.65
CA LEU A 305 -3.49 -2.91 24.88
C LEU A 305 -2.51 -2.15 25.76
N LYS A 306 -3.00 -1.68 26.90
CA LYS A 306 -2.20 -1.07 27.96
C LYS A 306 -1.95 -2.10 29.04
N PHE A 307 -0.71 -2.20 29.49
CA PHE A 307 -0.29 -3.05 30.60
C PHE A 307 0.15 -2.16 31.77
N PRO A 308 -0.79 -1.64 32.59
CA PRO A 308 -0.44 -0.86 33.76
C PRO A 308 0.54 -1.59 34.66
N TYR A 309 1.47 -0.83 35.26
CA TYR A 309 2.44 -1.33 36.24
C TYR A 309 3.48 -2.31 35.70
N LEU A 310 3.48 -2.66 34.41
CA LEU A 310 4.52 -3.53 33.84
C LEU A 310 5.91 -2.87 33.92
N ASP A 311 5.94 -1.54 33.86
CA ASP A 311 7.12 -0.69 34.06
C ASP A 311 7.73 -0.81 35.46
N THR A 312 6.97 -1.27 36.47
CA THR A 312 7.51 -1.52 37.83
C THR A 312 8.56 -2.63 37.88
N LEU A 313 8.65 -3.42 36.82
CA LEU A 313 9.68 -4.46 36.66
C LEU A 313 11.05 -3.90 36.23
N ILE A 314 11.09 -2.67 35.72
CA ILE A 314 12.34 -2.04 35.27
C ILE A 314 13.30 -1.93 36.47
N GLY A 315 14.53 -2.42 36.30
CA GLY A 315 15.57 -2.38 37.33
C GLY A 315 15.46 -3.43 38.44
N LYS A 316 14.46 -4.32 38.40
CA LYS A 316 14.31 -5.40 39.41
C LYS A 316 15.25 -6.59 39.21
N GLY A 317 15.92 -6.69 38.06
CA GLY A 317 16.79 -7.83 37.74
C GLY A 317 16.06 -9.16 37.53
N TYR A 318 14.76 -9.11 37.16
CA TYR A 318 13.98 -10.31 36.86
C TYR A 318 14.33 -10.90 35.50
N SER A 319 14.31 -12.23 35.42
CA SER A 319 14.33 -12.99 34.17
C SER A 319 12.93 -13.54 33.93
N ILE A 320 12.30 -13.16 32.81
CA ILE A 320 10.95 -13.61 32.46
C ILE A 320 11.07 -14.93 31.69
N ASN A 321 10.60 -16.03 32.29
CA ASN A 321 10.59 -17.36 31.65
C ASN A 321 9.37 -17.56 30.75
N LYS A 322 8.19 -17.07 31.18
CA LYS A 322 6.93 -17.17 30.44
C LYS A 322 6.09 -15.91 30.69
N ALA A 323 5.47 -15.40 29.64
CA ALA A 323 4.39 -14.42 29.71
C ALA A 323 3.18 -14.98 28.97
N GLU A 324 2.00 -14.88 29.58
CA GLU A 324 0.74 -15.32 28.99
C GLU A 324 -0.32 -14.23 29.23
N LEU A 325 -1.15 -14.01 28.22
CA LEU A 325 -2.39 -13.24 28.35
C LEU A 325 -3.50 -14.26 28.60
N SER A 326 -4.22 -14.13 29.71
CA SER A 326 -5.26 -15.06 30.16
C SER A 326 -6.57 -14.36 30.42
#